data_AF-D7WBL1-F1
#
_entry.id   AF-D7WBL1-F1
#
_cell.length_a   1.000
_cell.length_b   1.000
_cell.length_c   1.000
_cell.angle_alpha   90.00
_cell.angle_beta   90.00
_cell.angle_gamma   90.00
#
_symmetry.space_group_name_H-M   'P 1'
#
loop_
_entity.id
_entity.type
_entity.pdbx_description
1 polymer ?
#
loop_
_entity_poly.entity_id
_entity_poly.type
_entity_poly.pdbx_seq_one_letter_code
_entity_poly.pdbx_strand_id
1 'polypeptide(L)'
;MCALVIAVGLAPAAHAVDVKRGAPGGRTAVAVYHPDGSWTGSLDAHQPRAALSLSKLYLGYWVLQHGAPVDKAQVEHMIRVSPDSIAAHLDRRYPQAIDAVARQFGLTNTARRGRWGNTATSAYDAAKFVERIRRDPLAAPIIRGMRTASPIAQDGFRQDYGTSRLPGAEGTKFGWSDDRRSYTATVSFGPGWAAAAMTVGDAGANTHDALAMIDPAQPAPSAPMSSVGPWSIPLVPLRDILPPQVPYQIRDAVPRDVLVPAGPVQFRP
;
A
#
# COMPACT_ATOMS: atom_id res chain seq x y z
N MET A 1 28.60 5.38 -45.02
CA MET A 1 28.18 4.38 -44.01
C MET A 1 27.97 5.10 -42.69
N CYS A 2 26.72 5.32 -42.27
CA CYS A 2 26.42 5.84 -40.93
C CYS A 2 26.22 4.64 -39.98
N ALA A 3 27.11 4.49 -39.01
CA ALA A 3 26.97 3.50 -37.95
C ALA A 3 25.93 4.00 -36.94
N LEU A 4 24.79 3.33 -36.86
CA LEU A 4 23.79 3.54 -35.83
C LEU A 4 24.28 2.83 -34.55
N VAL A 5 24.74 3.60 -33.57
CA VAL A 5 25.06 3.08 -32.23
C VAL A 5 23.75 2.86 -31.49
N ILE A 6 23.34 1.60 -31.34
CA ILE A 6 22.24 1.23 -30.46
C ILE A 6 22.79 1.22 -29.04
N ALA A 7 22.55 2.30 -28.30
CA ALA A 7 22.78 2.32 -26.85
C ALA A 7 21.76 1.38 -26.19
N VAL A 8 22.22 0.19 -25.78
CA VAL A 8 21.45 -0.69 -24.89
C VAL A 8 21.50 -0.05 -23.50
N GLY A 9 20.52 0.81 -23.21
CA GLY A 9 20.31 1.29 -21.85
C GLY A 9 19.91 0.12 -20.97
N LEU A 10 20.75 -0.25 -20.02
CA LEU A 10 20.34 -1.08 -18.88
C LEU A 10 19.27 -0.29 -18.14
N ALA A 11 18.01 -0.67 -18.30
CA ALA A 11 16.96 -0.19 -17.39
C ALA A 11 17.39 -0.58 -15.97
N PRO A 12 17.40 0.35 -15.00
CA PRO A 12 17.71 0.01 -13.62
C PRO A 12 16.76 -1.10 -13.19
N ALA A 13 17.31 -2.20 -12.67
CA ALA A 13 16.51 -3.26 -12.08
C ALA A 13 15.64 -2.63 -10.99
N ALA A 14 14.31 -2.72 -11.13
CA ALA A 14 13.42 -2.34 -10.06
C ALA A 14 13.74 -3.23 -8.86
N HIS A 15 14.31 -2.65 -7.80
CA HIS A 15 14.50 -3.37 -6.56
C HIS A 15 13.12 -3.69 -5.98
N ALA A 16 12.87 -4.97 -5.70
CA ALA A 16 11.65 -5.37 -5.02
C ALA A 16 11.83 -5.04 -3.53
N VAL A 17 10.96 -4.18 -3.02
CA VAL A 17 10.82 -3.97 -1.58
C VAL A 17 9.98 -5.14 -1.07
N ASP A 18 10.54 -5.97 -0.21
CA ASP A 18 9.86 -7.17 0.28
C ASP A 18 10.11 -7.40 1.76
N VAL A 19 9.19 -8.08 2.44
CA VAL A 19 9.44 -8.57 3.81
C VAL A 19 10.45 -9.71 3.75
N LYS A 20 11.48 -9.66 4.60
CA LYS A 20 12.49 -10.71 4.74
C LYS A 20 11.84 -12.06 5.03
N ARG A 21 12.30 -13.09 4.32
CA ARG A 21 11.80 -14.46 4.49
C ARG A 21 11.94 -14.90 5.95
N GLY A 22 10.85 -15.38 6.53
CA GLY A 22 10.83 -15.85 7.92
C GLY A 22 10.78 -14.73 8.97
N ALA A 23 10.45 -13.49 8.59
CA ALA A 23 10.21 -12.41 9.55
C ALA A 23 9.18 -12.88 10.61
N PRO A 24 9.57 -12.95 11.90
CA PRO A 24 8.78 -13.66 12.91
C PRO A 24 7.49 -12.94 13.29
N GLY A 25 7.41 -11.62 13.08
CA GLY A 25 6.33 -10.78 13.59
C GLY A 25 6.51 -10.46 15.07
N GLY A 26 5.42 -10.50 15.85
CA GLY A 26 5.42 -10.38 17.30
C GLY A 26 4.89 -9.01 17.74
N ARG A 27 5.78 -8.13 18.23
CA ARG A 27 5.34 -6.76 18.55
C ARG A 27 4.95 -5.99 17.29
N THR A 28 5.58 -6.29 16.15
CA THR A 28 5.35 -5.62 14.87
C THR A 28 4.94 -6.62 13.79
N ALA A 29 3.76 -6.42 13.21
CA ALA A 29 3.32 -7.12 12.01
C ALA A 29 3.62 -6.26 10.78
N VAL A 30 4.18 -6.86 9.72
CA VAL A 30 4.51 -6.17 8.46
C VAL A 30 3.96 -6.90 7.25
N ALA A 31 3.64 -6.15 6.21
CA ALA A 31 3.31 -6.68 4.90
C ALA A 31 3.79 -5.74 3.81
N VAL A 32 4.23 -6.29 2.68
CA VAL A 32 4.42 -5.58 1.42
C VAL A 32 3.50 -6.20 0.38
N TYR A 33 2.79 -5.36 -0.37
CA TYR A 33 1.84 -5.75 -1.40
C TYR A 33 2.20 -5.08 -2.73
N HIS A 34 2.12 -5.84 -3.82
CA HIS A 34 2.55 -5.43 -5.15
C HIS A 34 1.39 -5.27 -6.14
N PRO A 35 1.61 -4.55 -7.26
CA PRO A 35 0.57 -4.28 -8.26
C PRO A 35 -0.02 -5.53 -8.91
N ASP A 36 0.79 -6.59 -9.04
CA ASP A 36 0.41 -7.91 -9.59
C ASP A 36 -0.42 -8.75 -8.58
N GLY A 37 -0.60 -8.21 -7.37
CA GLY A 37 -1.28 -8.79 -6.23
C GLY A 37 -0.41 -9.71 -5.38
N SER A 38 0.86 -9.92 -5.75
CA SER A 38 1.81 -10.66 -4.92
C SER A 38 2.09 -9.88 -3.64
N TRP A 39 2.48 -10.60 -2.59
CA TRP A 39 2.74 -9.98 -1.30
C TRP A 39 3.68 -10.86 -0.47
N THR A 40 4.41 -10.21 0.42
CA THR A 40 5.25 -10.82 1.45
C THR A 40 4.87 -10.23 2.81
N GLY A 41 5.10 -10.98 3.90
CA GLY A 41 4.67 -10.55 5.23
C GLY A 41 5.36 -11.31 6.35
N SER A 42 5.26 -10.76 7.56
CA SER A 42 5.57 -11.50 8.78
C SER A 42 4.55 -12.61 9.04
N LEU A 43 4.87 -13.55 9.92
CA LEU A 43 3.97 -14.66 10.27
C LEU A 43 2.58 -14.19 10.78
N ASP A 44 2.52 -13.00 11.36
CA ASP A 44 1.32 -12.37 11.90
C ASP A 44 0.76 -11.23 11.01
N ALA A 45 1.15 -11.16 9.72
CA ALA A 45 0.75 -10.10 8.80
C ALA A 45 -0.79 -9.96 8.64
N HIS A 46 -1.54 -11.05 8.83
CA HIS A 46 -3.00 -11.08 8.79
C HIS A 46 -3.67 -10.81 10.15
N GLN A 47 -2.92 -10.77 11.25
CA GLN A 47 -3.49 -10.59 12.58
C GLN A 47 -4.19 -9.22 12.68
N PRO A 48 -5.49 -9.18 13.04
CA PRO A 48 -6.18 -7.92 13.29
C PRO A 48 -5.55 -7.17 14.48
N ARG A 49 -5.17 -5.92 14.26
CA ARG A 49 -4.61 -4.97 15.22
C ARG A 49 -5.38 -3.65 15.14
N ALA A 50 -5.19 -2.76 16.12
CA ALA A 50 -5.81 -1.43 16.09
C ALA A 50 -5.38 -0.67 14.83
N ALA A 51 -6.34 -0.25 14.00
CA ALA A 51 -6.08 0.52 12.79
C ALA A 51 -5.67 1.97 13.09
N LEU A 52 -6.02 2.49 14.27
CA LEU A 52 -5.72 3.86 14.68
C LEU A 52 -6.17 4.84 13.59
N SER A 53 -5.38 5.87 13.30
CA SER A 53 -5.64 6.81 12.21
C SER A 53 -5.50 6.22 10.80
N LEU A 54 -5.10 4.95 10.61
CA LEU A 54 -5.14 4.33 9.27
C LEU A 54 -6.59 4.08 8.81
N SER A 55 -7.52 3.89 9.75
CA SER A 55 -8.96 3.75 9.46
C SER A 55 -9.56 4.92 8.67
N LYS A 56 -8.94 6.11 8.76
CA LYS A 56 -9.30 7.30 7.98
C LYS A 56 -9.16 7.08 6.47
N LEU A 57 -8.31 6.14 6.03
CA LEU A 57 -8.18 5.74 4.63
C LEU A 57 -9.46 5.07 4.13
N TYR A 58 -9.99 4.11 4.89
CA TYR A 58 -11.23 3.40 4.55
C TYR A 58 -12.43 4.34 4.59
N LEU A 59 -12.56 5.10 5.68
CA LEU A 59 -13.62 6.11 5.83
C LEU A 59 -13.58 7.15 4.70
N GLY A 60 -12.39 7.66 4.39
CA GLY A 60 -12.18 8.63 3.33
C GLY A 60 -12.57 8.10 1.95
N TYR A 61 -12.23 6.85 1.61
CA TYR A 61 -12.55 6.28 0.31
C TYR A 61 -14.06 6.15 0.11
N TRP A 62 -14.77 5.65 1.12
CA TRP A 62 -16.23 5.59 1.07
C TRP A 62 -16.85 6.97 0.89
N VAL A 63 -16.37 7.98 1.62
CA VAL A 63 -16.86 9.36 1.52
C VAL A 63 -16.62 9.93 0.12
N LEU A 64 -15.45 9.69 -0.48
CA LEU A 64 -15.19 10.10 -1.86
C LEU A 64 -16.17 9.46 -2.85
N GLN A 65 -16.53 8.19 -2.63
CA GLN A 65 -17.47 7.48 -3.47
C GLN A 65 -18.92 7.97 -3.29
N HIS A 66 -19.37 8.11 -2.05
CA HIS A 66 -20.81 8.23 -1.71
C HIS A 66 -21.20 9.46 -0.89
N GLY A 67 -20.25 10.14 -0.25
CA GLY A 67 -20.52 11.23 0.68
C GLY A 67 -21.02 12.52 0.01
N ALA A 68 -21.53 13.44 0.82
CA ALA A 68 -21.90 14.78 0.36
C ALA A 68 -20.65 15.56 -0.13
N PRO A 69 -20.78 16.50 -1.09
CA PRO A 69 -19.64 17.27 -1.60
C PRO A 69 -18.80 17.95 -0.51
N VAL A 70 -19.44 18.49 0.53
CA VAL A 70 -18.76 19.13 1.67
C VAL A 70 -17.92 18.16 2.51
N ASP A 71 -18.30 16.88 2.52
CA ASP A 71 -17.57 15.83 3.24
C ASP A 71 -16.41 15.31 2.37
N LYS A 72 -16.63 15.16 1.05
CA LYS A 72 -15.58 14.82 0.08
C LYS A 72 -14.42 15.81 0.14
N ALA A 73 -14.73 17.11 0.24
CA ALA A 73 -13.74 18.18 0.32
C ALA A 73 -12.83 18.09 1.55
N GLN A 74 -13.26 17.39 2.62
CA GLN A 74 -12.47 17.25 3.85
C GLN A 74 -11.49 16.08 3.80
N VAL A 75 -11.65 15.12 2.88
CA VAL A 75 -10.90 13.85 2.90
C VAL A 75 -9.39 14.08 2.77
N GLU A 76 -8.94 14.91 1.84
CA GLU A 76 -7.51 15.19 1.67
C GLU A 76 -6.89 15.78 2.95
N HIS A 77 -7.56 16.76 3.56
CA HIS A 77 -7.11 17.35 4.82
C HIS A 77 -7.10 16.34 5.98
N MET A 78 -8.12 15.48 6.05
CA MET A 78 -8.21 14.40 7.03
C MET A 78 -7.03 13.43 6.92
N ILE A 79 -6.62 13.07 5.71
CA ILE A 79 -5.46 12.20 5.50
C ILE A 79 -4.16 12.93 5.82
N ARG A 80 -4.01 14.18 5.37
CA ARG A 80 -2.78 14.97 5.47
C ARG A 80 -2.38 15.34 6.90
N VAL A 81 -3.33 15.82 7.70
CA VAL A 81 -3.07 16.38 9.05
C VAL A 81 -3.69 15.52 10.15
N SER A 82 -4.39 14.44 9.77
CA SER A 82 -4.99 13.46 10.69
C SER A 82 -5.96 14.00 11.77
N PRO A 83 -6.78 15.03 11.53
CA PRO A 83 -7.75 15.52 12.52
C PRO A 83 -8.78 14.47 12.92
N ASP A 84 -8.88 14.21 14.23
CA ASP A 84 -9.87 13.28 14.78
C ASP A 84 -11.28 13.84 14.75
N SER A 85 -11.43 15.17 14.77
CA SER A 85 -12.73 15.84 14.67
C SER A 85 -13.42 15.56 13.34
N ILE A 86 -12.67 15.58 12.23
CA ILE A 86 -13.19 15.23 10.90
C ILE A 86 -13.54 13.74 10.84
N ALA A 87 -12.65 12.86 11.30
CA ALA A 87 -12.94 11.43 11.32
C ALA A 87 -14.18 11.10 12.16
N ALA A 88 -14.32 11.71 13.33
CA ALA A 88 -15.48 11.52 14.19
C ALA A 88 -16.77 12.05 13.54
N HIS A 89 -16.71 13.20 12.86
CA HIS A 89 -17.85 13.73 12.11
C HIS A 89 -18.28 12.78 10.99
N LEU A 90 -17.34 12.37 10.14
CA LEU A 90 -17.61 11.50 8.99
C LEU A 90 -18.07 10.11 9.43
N ASP A 91 -17.48 9.53 10.49
CA ASP A 91 -17.88 8.23 11.02
C ASP A 91 -19.29 8.23 11.62
N ARG A 92 -19.68 9.31 12.31
CA ARG A 92 -21.05 9.45 12.82
C ARG A 92 -22.06 9.59 11.69
N ARG A 93 -21.70 10.32 10.63
CA ARG A 93 -22.57 10.54 9.47
C ARG A 93 -22.69 9.31 8.57
N TYR A 94 -21.61 8.53 8.48
CA TYR A 94 -21.49 7.37 7.60
C TYR A 94 -20.98 6.14 8.36
N PRO A 95 -21.73 5.61 9.34
CA PRO A 95 -21.27 4.52 10.21
C PRO A 95 -21.00 3.20 9.46
N GLN A 96 -21.54 3.03 8.26
CA GLN A 96 -21.33 1.87 7.39
C GLN A 96 -20.02 1.94 6.59
N ALA A 97 -19.36 3.09 6.52
CA ALA A 97 -18.32 3.40 5.55
C ALA A 97 -17.15 2.40 5.56
N ILE A 98 -16.58 2.18 6.75
CA ILE A 98 -15.40 1.33 6.92
C ILE A 98 -15.71 -0.13 6.55
N ASP A 99 -16.82 -0.67 7.05
CA ASP A 99 -17.20 -2.06 6.76
C ASP A 99 -17.61 -2.26 5.30
N ALA A 100 -18.19 -1.23 4.65
CA ALA A 100 -18.50 -1.25 3.22
C ALA A 100 -17.23 -1.29 2.36
N VAL A 101 -16.22 -0.46 2.69
CA VAL A 101 -14.91 -0.50 2.02
C VAL A 101 -14.21 -1.83 2.26
N ALA A 102 -14.25 -2.34 3.50
CA ALA A 102 -13.67 -3.64 3.82
C ALA A 102 -14.27 -4.76 2.97
N ARG A 103 -15.60 -4.79 2.81
CA ARG A 103 -16.28 -5.74 1.91
C ARG A 103 -15.91 -5.52 0.45
N GLN A 104 -15.93 -4.27 -0.01
CA GLN A 104 -15.58 -3.92 -1.39
C GLN A 104 -14.21 -4.50 -1.73
N PHE A 105 -13.18 -4.15 -0.97
CA PHE A 105 -11.78 -4.52 -1.21
C PHE A 105 -11.38 -5.91 -0.71
N GLY A 106 -12.32 -6.68 -0.14
CA GLY A 106 -12.03 -8.00 0.43
C GLY A 106 -10.97 -7.94 1.54
N LEU A 107 -11.11 -6.98 2.46
CA LEU A 107 -10.24 -6.74 3.61
C LEU A 107 -10.81 -7.49 4.83
N THR A 108 -10.60 -8.81 4.83
CA THR A 108 -11.28 -9.72 5.79
C THR A 108 -10.89 -9.52 7.26
N ASN A 109 -9.78 -8.82 7.53
CA ASN A 109 -9.31 -8.52 8.88
C ASN A 109 -9.66 -7.08 9.30
N THR A 110 -10.44 -6.38 8.48
CA THR A 110 -10.82 -4.98 8.67
C THR A 110 -12.28 -4.87 9.10
N ALA A 111 -12.51 -4.25 10.26
CA ALA A 111 -13.86 -4.03 10.78
C ALA A 111 -13.90 -2.80 11.69
N ARG A 112 -14.94 -1.96 11.56
CA ARG A 112 -15.10 -0.69 12.28
C ARG A 112 -15.15 -0.82 13.80
N ARG A 113 -15.73 -1.90 14.33
CA ARG A 113 -15.90 -2.13 15.79
C ARG A 113 -16.54 -0.95 16.54
N GLY A 114 -17.63 -0.43 15.99
CA GLY A 114 -18.53 0.52 16.66
C GLY A 114 -18.19 2.01 16.51
N ARG A 115 -16.92 2.39 16.35
CA ARG A 115 -16.48 3.76 15.98
C ARG A 115 -15.16 3.73 15.24
N TRP A 116 -14.86 4.72 14.42
CA TRP A 116 -13.64 4.75 13.60
C TRP A 116 -12.36 4.44 14.40
N GLY A 117 -12.19 5.01 15.60
CA GLY A 117 -11.00 4.81 16.43
C GLY A 117 -10.83 3.39 16.99
N ASN A 118 -11.89 2.58 17.01
CA ASN A 118 -11.85 1.18 17.43
C ASN A 118 -11.60 0.20 16.28
N THR A 119 -11.51 0.71 15.05
CA THR A 119 -11.36 -0.12 13.86
C THR A 119 -10.19 -1.07 14.02
N ALA A 120 -10.42 -2.35 13.74
CA ALA A 120 -9.35 -3.33 13.56
C ALA A 120 -9.00 -3.43 12.06
N THR A 121 -7.74 -3.67 11.74
CA THR A 121 -7.20 -3.99 10.40
C THR A 121 -5.96 -4.86 10.57
N SER A 122 -5.46 -5.46 9.51
CA SER A 122 -4.14 -6.11 9.52
C SER A 122 -3.12 -5.33 8.69
N ALA A 123 -1.83 -5.65 8.83
CA ALA A 123 -0.78 -5.08 7.99
C ALA A 123 -1.03 -5.44 6.52
N TYR A 124 -1.43 -6.70 6.27
CA TYR A 124 -1.85 -7.16 4.94
C TYR A 124 -2.99 -6.33 4.35
N ASP A 125 -4.09 -6.14 5.10
CA ASP A 125 -5.26 -5.41 4.60
C ASP A 125 -4.92 -3.95 4.28
N ALA A 126 -4.12 -3.29 5.13
CA ALA A 126 -3.71 -1.91 4.93
C ALA A 126 -2.82 -1.75 3.68
N ALA A 127 -1.81 -2.60 3.52
CA ALA A 127 -0.93 -2.59 2.35
C ALA A 127 -1.71 -2.90 1.06
N LYS A 128 -2.54 -3.94 1.08
CA LYS A 128 -3.45 -4.29 -0.03
C LYS A 128 -4.33 -3.12 -0.40
N PHE A 129 -4.99 -2.48 0.56
CA PHE A 129 -5.89 -1.37 0.29
C PHE A 129 -5.18 -0.22 -0.40
N VAL A 130 -4.05 0.24 0.16
CA VAL A 130 -3.28 1.36 -0.41
C VAL A 130 -2.78 1.03 -1.82
N GLU A 131 -2.27 -0.18 -2.07
CA GLU A 131 -1.84 -0.57 -3.42
C GLU A 131 -2.99 -0.53 -4.43
N ARG A 132 -4.19 -0.96 -4.01
CA ARG A 132 -5.36 -0.97 -4.89
C ARG A 132 -5.87 0.42 -5.25
N ILE A 133 -5.80 1.37 -4.32
CA ILE A 133 -6.33 2.72 -4.53
C ILE A 133 -5.31 3.71 -5.09
N ARG A 134 -4.00 3.43 -5.05
CA ARG A 134 -2.98 4.45 -5.40
C ARG A 134 -3.02 4.97 -6.84
N ARG A 135 -3.65 4.21 -7.75
CA ARG A 135 -3.88 4.59 -9.15
C ARG A 135 -5.36 4.83 -9.48
N ASP A 136 -6.24 4.74 -8.48
CA ASP A 136 -7.67 5.02 -8.65
C ASP A 136 -7.90 6.54 -8.69
N PRO A 137 -8.44 7.10 -9.79
CA PRO A 137 -8.74 8.52 -9.88
C PRO A 137 -9.68 9.03 -8.77
N LEU A 138 -10.61 8.18 -8.30
CA LEU A 138 -11.50 8.51 -7.19
C LEU A 138 -10.71 8.80 -5.91
N ALA A 139 -9.67 8.02 -5.66
CA ALA A 139 -8.84 8.11 -4.46
C ALA A 139 -7.77 9.21 -4.53
N ALA A 140 -7.71 10.02 -5.60
CA ALA A 140 -6.71 11.06 -5.76
C ALA A 140 -6.58 12.00 -4.53
N PRO A 141 -7.67 12.42 -3.83
CA PRO A 141 -7.55 13.18 -2.58
C PRO A 141 -6.85 12.44 -1.43
N ILE A 142 -7.06 11.13 -1.30
CA ILE A 142 -6.35 10.30 -0.30
C ILE A 142 -4.86 10.25 -0.65
N ILE A 143 -4.54 9.95 -1.90
CA ILE A 143 -3.16 9.78 -2.36
C ILE A 143 -2.37 11.09 -2.26
N ARG A 144 -2.96 12.23 -2.63
CA ARG A 144 -2.34 13.55 -2.39
C ARG A 144 -2.13 13.81 -0.91
N GLY A 145 -3.12 13.51 -0.05
CA GLY A 145 -2.99 13.67 1.39
C GLY A 145 -1.84 12.84 1.99
N MET A 146 -1.62 11.61 1.49
CA MET A 146 -0.49 10.77 1.89
C MET A 146 0.86 11.30 1.39
N ARG A 147 0.94 11.79 0.14
CA ARG A 147 2.17 12.39 -0.44
C ARG A 147 2.58 13.68 0.26
N THR A 148 1.60 14.44 0.74
CA THR A 148 1.79 15.77 1.34
C THR A 148 1.57 15.77 2.85
N ALA A 149 1.64 14.58 3.48
CA ALA A 149 1.43 14.42 4.91
C ALA A 149 2.19 15.49 5.70
N SER A 150 1.48 16.19 6.58
CA SER A 150 2.08 17.26 7.38
C SER A 150 3.15 16.66 8.29
N PRO A 151 4.35 17.25 8.43
CA PRO A 151 5.38 16.73 9.33
C PRO A 151 4.88 16.55 10.77
N ILE A 152 3.92 17.38 11.18
CA ILE A 152 3.25 17.36 12.47
C ILE A 152 1.73 17.24 12.23
N ALA A 153 1.08 16.27 12.88
CA ALA A 153 -0.36 16.08 12.86
C ALA A 153 -1.08 17.17 13.66
N GLN A 154 -2.42 17.24 13.56
CA GLN A 154 -3.22 18.26 14.23
C GLN A 154 -3.01 18.27 15.75
N ASP A 155 -2.80 17.11 16.35
CA ASP A 155 -2.58 16.94 17.80
C ASP A 155 -1.12 17.15 18.21
N GLY A 156 -0.22 17.48 17.28
CA GLY A 156 1.20 17.68 17.54
C GLY A 156 2.06 16.42 17.40
N PHE A 157 1.50 15.26 17.02
CA PHE A 157 2.32 14.05 16.83
C PHE A 157 3.13 14.11 15.53
N ARG A 158 4.39 13.65 15.57
CA ARG A 158 5.27 13.64 14.39
C ARG A 158 4.84 12.56 13.40
N GLN A 159 4.86 12.89 12.11
CA GLN A 159 4.47 12.01 11.01
C GLN A 159 5.68 11.68 10.12
N ASP A 160 6.74 11.17 10.74
CA ASP A 160 7.99 10.79 10.07
C ASP A 160 8.61 9.51 10.67
N TYR A 161 7.86 8.41 10.64
CA TYR A 161 8.30 7.14 11.22
C TYR A 161 7.83 5.92 10.41
N GLY A 162 8.27 4.73 10.79
CA GLY A 162 7.78 3.48 10.21
C GLY A 162 8.15 3.30 8.75
N THR A 163 7.19 2.82 7.96
CA THR A 163 7.37 2.58 6.51
C THR A 163 7.66 3.86 5.72
N SER A 164 7.42 5.05 6.29
CA SER A 164 7.80 6.32 5.64
C SER A 164 9.31 6.49 5.50
N ARG A 165 10.10 5.67 6.19
CA ARG A 165 11.57 5.67 6.15
C ARG A 165 12.14 4.68 5.15
N LEU A 166 11.30 3.88 4.49
CA LEU A 166 11.75 2.98 3.44
C LEU A 166 12.24 3.79 2.21
N PRO A 167 13.33 3.36 1.56
CA PRO A 167 13.78 3.97 0.32
C PRO A 167 12.67 4.00 -0.73
N GLY A 168 12.47 5.16 -1.36
CA GLY A 168 11.45 5.33 -2.39
C GLY A 168 10.01 5.49 -1.89
N ALA A 169 9.78 5.65 -0.58
CA ALA A 169 8.46 5.99 -0.07
C ALA A 169 7.98 7.35 -0.63
N GLU A 170 6.84 7.37 -1.31
CA GLU A 170 6.27 8.56 -1.95
C GLU A 170 5.15 9.20 -1.11
N GLY A 171 4.45 8.42 -0.32
CA GLY A 171 3.35 8.88 0.52
C GLY A 171 3.04 7.91 1.65
N THR A 172 2.60 8.43 2.79
CA THR A 172 2.34 7.62 3.99
C THR A 172 1.09 8.10 4.73
N LYS A 173 0.36 7.16 5.34
CA LYS A 173 -0.56 7.45 6.44
C LYS A 173 -0.01 6.88 7.74
N PHE A 174 -0.10 7.69 8.78
CA PHE A 174 0.38 7.40 10.13
C PHE A 174 -0.79 7.17 11.09
N GLY A 175 -0.59 6.31 12.08
CA GLY A 175 -1.49 6.07 13.19
C GLY A 175 -0.75 5.83 14.50
N TRP A 176 -1.32 6.32 15.60
CA TRP A 176 -0.79 6.23 16.95
C TRP A 176 -1.94 6.12 17.95
N SER A 177 -1.69 5.51 19.10
CA SER A 177 -2.56 5.58 20.28
C SER A 177 -2.47 6.95 20.94
N ASP A 178 -3.50 7.34 21.70
CA ASP A 178 -3.56 8.64 22.38
C ASP A 178 -2.38 8.86 23.35
N ASP A 179 -1.89 7.79 23.98
CA ASP A 179 -0.71 7.82 24.85
C ASP A 179 0.63 7.89 24.10
N ARG A 180 0.58 7.82 22.76
CA ARG A 180 1.71 7.92 21.82
C ARG A 180 2.78 6.82 21.96
N ARG A 181 2.50 5.76 22.74
CA ARG A 181 3.50 4.75 23.12
C ARG A 181 3.00 3.32 23.00
N SER A 182 1.71 3.07 23.21
CA SER A 182 1.20 1.70 23.25
C SER A 182 1.04 1.08 21.86
N TYR A 183 0.62 1.86 20.86
CA TYR A 183 0.44 1.38 19.51
C TYR A 183 0.81 2.44 18.48
N THR A 184 1.50 2.02 17.43
CA THR A 184 1.75 2.83 16.24
C THR A 184 1.61 2.00 14.98
N ALA A 185 1.18 2.64 13.89
CA ALA A 185 1.01 2.00 12.60
C ALA A 185 1.36 2.97 11.48
N THR A 186 1.91 2.42 10.40
CA THR A 186 2.17 3.14 9.16
C THR A 186 1.77 2.30 7.97
N VAL A 187 1.32 2.98 6.90
CA VAL A 187 1.22 2.39 5.57
C VAL A 187 1.72 3.40 4.55
N SER A 188 2.68 2.97 3.73
CA SER A 188 3.33 3.77 2.70
C SER A 188 3.18 3.11 1.34
N PHE A 189 3.31 3.91 0.29
CA PHE A 189 3.50 3.39 -1.07
C PHE A 189 4.72 4.03 -1.71
N GLY A 190 5.29 3.32 -2.69
CA GLY A 190 6.38 3.78 -3.53
C GLY A 190 6.34 3.12 -4.92
N PRO A 191 7.46 3.13 -5.66
CA PRO A 191 7.55 2.52 -6.98
C PRO A 191 7.30 1.00 -6.95
N GLY A 192 6.08 0.58 -7.24
CA GLY A 192 5.72 -0.83 -7.39
C GLY A 192 5.48 -1.58 -6.08
N TRP A 193 5.18 -0.87 -4.99
CA TRP A 193 4.87 -1.49 -3.70
C TRP A 193 4.00 -0.59 -2.81
N ALA A 194 3.23 -1.22 -1.93
CA ALA A 194 2.70 -0.63 -0.71
C ALA A 194 3.11 -1.47 0.49
N ALA A 195 3.61 -0.84 1.54
CA ALA A 195 4.14 -1.49 2.73
C ALA A 195 3.42 -0.97 3.97
N ALA A 196 3.05 -1.87 4.88
CA ALA A 196 2.46 -1.52 6.17
C ALA A 196 3.26 -2.13 7.32
N ALA A 197 3.33 -1.39 8.43
CA ALA A 197 3.89 -1.86 9.69
C ALA A 197 2.97 -1.48 10.84
N MET A 198 2.53 -2.46 11.63
CA MET A 198 1.64 -2.26 12.78
C MET A 198 2.30 -2.79 14.05
N THR A 199 2.60 -1.89 14.98
CA THR A 199 3.46 -2.14 16.14
C THR A 199 2.72 -1.91 17.45
N VAL A 200 2.83 -2.87 18.37
CA VAL A 200 2.62 -2.66 19.81
C VAL A 200 3.88 -1.97 20.31
N GLY A 201 3.83 -0.65 20.43
CA GLY A 201 4.98 0.19 20.74
C GLY A 201 4.93 1.56 20.05
N ASP A 202 5.94 2.37 20.36
CA ASP A 202 6.07 3.73 19.86
C ASP A 202 6.58 3.82 18.42
N ALA A 203 6.67 5.05 17.91
CA ALA A 203 7.14 5.35 16.57
C ALA A 203 8.59 4.89 16.31
N GLY A 204 9.43 4.85 17.35
CA GLY A 204 10.80 4.36 17.26
C GLY A 204 10.84 2.84 17.03
N ALA A 205 10.07 2.08 17.81
CA ALA A 205 9.90 0.64 17.62
C ALA A 205 9.32 0.31 16.24
N ASN A 206 8.29 1.05 15.80
CA ASN A 206 7.71 0.87 14.47
C ASN A 206 8.73 1.11 13.35
N THR A 207 9.55 2.17 13.46
CA THR A 207 10.61 2.47 12.50
C THR A 207 11.68 1.39 12.48
N HIS A 208 12.21 1.05 13.65
CA HIS A 208 13.27 0.05 13.78
C HIS A 208 12.84 -1.29 13.18
N ASP A 209 11.64 -1.76 13.53
CA ASP A 209 11.16 -3.06 13.08
C ASP A 209 10.78 -3.06 11.60
N ALA A 210 10.18 -1.98 11.09
CA ALA A 210 9.87 -1.86 9.66
C ALA A 210 11.16 -1.95 8.82
N LEU A 211 12.21 -1.21 9.19
CA LEU A 211 13.50 -1.22 8.49
C LEU A 211 14.27 -2.54 8.70
N ALA A 212 14.09 -3.19 9.84
CA ALA A 212 14.72 -4.48 10.12
C ALA A 212 14.04 -5.62 9.34
N MET A 213 12.72 -5.59 9.16
CA MET A 213 11.95 -6.68 8.56
C MET A 213 11.70 -6.49 7.05
N ILE A 214 11.69 -5.26 6.54
CA ILE A 214 11.46 -4.98 5.11
C ILE A 214 12.81 -4.69 4.46
N ASP A 215 13.14 -5.47 3.43
CA ASP A 215 14.38 -5.37 2.68
C ASP A 215 14.13 -4.66 1.33
N PRO A 216 14.70 -3.47 1.13
CA PRO A 216 14.59 -2.74 -0.13
C PRO A 216 15.57 -3.23 -1.21
N ALA A 217 16.37 -4.26 -0.94
CA ALA A 217 17.41 -4.75 -1.85
C ALA A 217 17.14 -6.17 -2.39
N GLN A 218 15.94 -6.72 -2.21
CA GLN A 218 15.65 -8.01 -2.82
C GLN A 218 15.59 -7.86 -4.36
N PRO A 219 16.29 -8.72 -5.12
CA PRO A 219 16.11 -8.75 -6.55
C PRO A 219 14.65 -9.07 -6.82
N ALA A 220 13.99 -8.25 -7.64
CA ALA A 220 12.71 -8.65 -8.22
C ALA A 220 12.89 -10.04 -8.85
N PRO A 221 11.94 -10.97 -8.67
CA PRO A 221 11.99 -12.25 -9.34
C PRO A 221 12.25 -12.02 -10.83
N SER A 222 13.19 -12.76 -11.41
CA SER A 222 13.47 -12.67 -12.83
C SER A 222 12.17 -12.88 -13.61
N ALA A 223 11.86 -11.94 -14.51
CA ALA A 223 10.66 -12.04 -15.33
C ALA A 223 10.66 -13.39 -16.07
N PRO A 224 9.52 -14.10 -16.13
CA PRO A 224 9.44 -15.33 -16.90
C PRO A 224 9.79 -15.03 -18.37
N MET A 225 10.47 -15.97 -19.02
CA MET A 225 10.89 -15.84 -20.41
C MET A 225 10.47 -17.08 -21.19
N SER A 226 9.99 -16.89 -22.42
CA SER A 226 9.83 -17.97 -23.40
C SER A 226 10.95 -17.92 -24.41
N SER A 227 11.42 -19.09 -24.85
CA SER A 227 12.34 -19.20 -25.98
C SER A 227 11.60 -19.70 -27.24
N VAL A 228 11.86 -19.07 -28.37
CA VAL A 228 11.42 -19.51 -29.70
C VAL A 228 12.62 -19.45 -30.64
N GLY A 229 13.33 -20.57 -30.78
CA GLY A 229 14.61 -20.61 -31.49
C GLY A 229 15.65 -19.70 -30.81
N PRO A 230 16.36 -18.82 -31.54
CA PRO A 230 17.33 -17.88 -30.96
C PRO A 230 16.67 -16.70 -30.24
N TRP A 231 15.33 -16.64 -30.22
CA TRP A 231 14.60 -15.52 -29.67
C TRP A 231 14.15 -15.79 -28.24
N SER A 232 14.45 -14.83 -27.37
CA SER A 232 14.01 -14.77 -26.00
C SER A 232 12.92 -13.70 -25.87
N ILE A 233 11.72 -14.12 -25.48
CA ILE A 233 10.54 -13.27 -25.37
C ILE A 233 10.27 -13.05 -23.87
N PRO A 234 10.32 -11.80 -23.38
CA PRO A 234 9.90 -11.52 -22.02
C PRO A 234 8.39 -11.79 -21.90
N LEU A 235 8.03 -12.52 -20.86
CA LEU A 235 6.66 -12.78 -20.51
C LEU A 235 6.28 -11.91 -19.31
N VAL A 236 5.10 -11.32 -19.38
CA VAL A 236 4.49 -10.63 -18.24
C VAL A 236 3.13 -11.26 -17.95
N PRO A 237 2.70 -11.32 -16.68
CA PRO A 237 1.33 -11.68 -16.36
C PRO A 237 0.35 -10.77 -17.11
N LEU A 238 -0.67 -11.35 -17.75
CA LEU A 238 -1.70 -10.58 -18.48
C LEU A 238 -2.33 -9.50 -17.59
N ARG A 239 -2.53 -9.82 -16.31
CA ARG A 239 -3.07 -8.90 -15.30
C ARG A 239 -2.26 -7.60 -15.15
N ASP A 240 -0.96 -7.61 -15.45
CA ASP A 240 -0.05 -6.46 -15.27
C ASP A 240 -0.07 -5.49 -16.43
N ILE A 241 -0.53 -5.94 -17.61
CA ILE A 241 -0.73 -5.10 -18.80
C ILE A 241 -2.18 -4.63 -18.95
N LEU A 242 -3.08 -5.07 -18.06
CA LEU A 242 -4.46 -4.59 -18.08
C LEU A 242 -4.49 -3.08 -17.84
N PRO A 243 -5.29 -2.31 -18.59
CA PRO A 243 -5.42 -0.89 -18.41
C PRO A 243 -5.73 -0.52 -16.95
N PRO A 244 -5.23 0.62 -16.43
CA PRO A 244 -5.44 1.01 -15.04
C PRO A 244 -6.92 1.20 -14.68
N GLN A 245 -7.79 1.43 -15.68
CA GLN A 245 -9.24 1.55 -15.54
C GLN A 245 -9.93 0.21 -15.27
N VAL A 246 -9.27 -0.92 -15.52
CA VAL A 246 -9.84 -2.24 -15.23
C VAL A 246 -10.00 -2.38 -13.71
N PRO A 247 -11.22 -2.64 -13.20
CA PRO A 247 -11.47 -2.86 -11.78
C PRO A 247 -10.55 -3.96 -11.23
N TYR A 248 -10.03 -3.76 -10.01
CA TYR A 248 -9.08 -4.70 -9.44
C TYR A 248 -9.69 -6.10 -9.24
N GLN A 249 -11.01 -6.21 -9.03
CA GLN A 249 -11.73 -7.48 -8.94
C GLN A 249 -11.57 -8.30 -10.21
N ILE A 250 -11.61 -7.64 -11.37
CA ILE A 250 -11.37 -8.27 -12.68
C ILE A 250 -9.89 -8.60 -12.84
N ARG A 251 -8.99 -7.67 -12.48
CA ARG A 251 -7.54 -7.90 -12.52
C ARG A 251 -7.12 -9.11 -11.68
N ASP A 252 -7.72 -9.30 -10.52
CA ASP A 252 -7.43 -10.40 -9.60
C ASP A 252 -8.01 -11.74 -10.04
N ALA A 253 -9.11 -11.71 -10.77
CA ALA A 253 -9.72 -12.91 -11.34
C ALA A 253 -8.89 -13.51 -12.50
N VAL A 254 -8.06 -12.71 -13.17
CA VAL A 254 -7.16 -13.20 -14.23
C VAL A 254 -6.03 -14.02 -13.59
N PRO A 255 -5.87 -15.33 -13.85
CA PRO A 255 -4.84 -16.16 -13.23
C PRO A 255 -3.41 -15.62 -13.45
N ARG A 256 -2.50 -15.84 -12.49
CA ARG A 256 -1.11 -15.32 -12.56
C ARG A 256 -0.24 -16.04 -13.58
N ASP A 257 -0.56 -17.30 -13.82
CA ASP A 257 0.10 -18.20 -14.76
C ASP A 257 -0.29 -17.91 -16.22
N VAL A 258 -1.28 -17.06 -16.45
CA VAL A 258 -1.58 -16.53 -17.79
C VAL A 258 -0.57 -15.45 -18.12
N LEU A 259 0.48 -15.87 -18.82
CA LEU A 259 1.58 -15.04 -19.27
C LEU A 259 1.38 -14.62 -20.74
N VAL A 260 1.74 -13.38 -21.05
CA VAL A 260 1.70 -12.82 -22.41
C VAL A 260 3.05 -12.22 -22.79
N PRO A 261 3.44 -12.28 -24.08
CA PRO A 261 4.60 -11.56 -24.58
C PRO A 261 4.49 -10.06 -24.32
N ALA A 262 5.48 -9.47 -23.66
CA ALA A 262 5.57 -8.03 -23.55
C ALA A 262 7.03 -7.56 -23.57
N GLY A 263 7.27 -6.49 -24.33
CA GLY A 263 8.60 -5.90 -24.48
C GLY A 263 9.39 -6.40 -25.69
N PRO A 264 10.60 -5.87 -25.90
CA PRO A 264 11.42 -6.19 -27.06
C PRO A 264 11.94 -7.63 -27.01
N VAL A 265 11.86 -8.32 -28.14
CA VAL A 265 12.41 -9.67 -28.33
C VAL A 265 13.94 -9.59 -28.34
N GLN A 266 14.60 -10.45 -27.57
CA GLN A 266 16.06 -10.51 -27.51
C GLN A 266 16.58 -11.66 -28.36
N PHE A 267 17.60 -11.39 -29.19
CA PHE A 267 18.35 -12.44 -29.89
C PHE A 267 19.44 -12.99 -28.97
N ARG A 268 19.48 -14.31 -28.76
CA ARG A 268 20.58 -15.00 -28.12
C ARG A 268 21.36 -15.78 -29.19
N PRO A 269 22.61 -15.38 -29.49
CA PRO A 269 23.47 -16.08 -30.44
C PRO A 269 23.88 -17.47 -29.97
#